data_AF-A0A920MSM1-F1
#
_entry.id   AF-A0A920MSM1-F1
#
_cell.length_a   1.000
_cell.length_b   1.000
_cell.length_c   1.000
_cell.angle_alpha   90.00
_cell.angle_beta   90.00
_cell.angle_gamma   90.00
#
_symmetry.space_group_name_H-M   'P 1'
#
loop_
_entity.id
_entity.type
_entity.pdbx_description
1 polymer ?
#
loop_
_entity_poly.entity_id
_entity_poly.type
_entity_poly.pdbx_seq_one_letter_code
_entity_poly.pdbx_strand_id
1 'polypeptide(L)'
;MLVAGTQPGLQVKDINNSWHDVSCDPGCLAINTGDMLQEASAGYFPSTTHQIINPRDNKENVSRFSMPLFLHPRDSIKLSEKYTAREYLDERLTEIGLKG
;
A
#
# COMPACT_ATOMS: atom_id res chain seq x y z
N MET A 1 4.09 1.04 -4.44
CA MET A 1 3.99 0.93 -5.91
C MET A 1 3.88 -0.54 -6.26
N LEU A 2 2.97 -0.89 -7.16
CA LEU A 2 2.73 -2.25 -7.61
C LEU A 2 2.73 -2.26 -9.15
N VAL A 3 3.59 -3.07 -9.76
CA VAL A 3 3.45 -3.39 -11.19
C VAL A 3 2.16 -4.19 -11.35
N ALA A 4 1.28 -3.79 -12.29
CA ALA A 4 -0.02 -4.41 -12.48
C ALA A 4 0.09 -5.94 -12.43
N GLY A 5 -0.69 -6.54 -11.52
CA GLY A 5 -0.70 -7.99 -11.35
C GLY A 5 -1.20 -8.67 -12.61
N THR A 6 -0.69 -9.85 -12.90
CA THR A 6 -1.10 -10.69 -14.05
C THR A 6 -2.58 -11.11 -14.04
N GLN A 7 -3.33 -10.76 -12.99
CA GLN A 7 -4.72 -11.13 -12.75
C GLN A 7 -5.45 -9.99 -12.01
N PRO A 8 -6.79 -9.85 -12.16
CA PRO A 8 -7.61 -8.85 -11.47
C PRO A 8 -7.82 -9.17 -9.99
N GLY A 9 -8.28 -8.22 -9.18
CA GLY A 9 -8.67 -8.44 -7.78
C GLY A 9 -8.10 -7.44 -6.76
N LEU A 10 -7.27 -6.48 -7.19
CA LEU A 10 -6.85 -5.38 -6.33
C LEU A 10 -8.04 -4.44 -6.10
N GLN A 11 -8.32 -4.13 -4.84
CA GLN A 11 -9.35 -3.18 -4.44
C GLN A 11 -8.81 -2.13 -3.48
N VAL A 12 -9.35 -0.91 -3.55
CA VAL A 12 -9.11 0.17 -2.58
C VAL A 12 -10.39 0.50 -1.85
N LYS A 13 -10.28 0.89 -0.58
CA LYS A 13 -11.41 1.32 0.24
C LYS A 13 -11.49 2.85 0.24
N ASP A 14 -12.65 3.39 -0.12
CA ASP A 14 -12.89 4.83 -0.04
C ASP A 14 -13.23 5.29 1.40
N ILE A 15 -13.39 6.61 1.57
CA ILE A 15 -13.75 7.24 2.84
C ILE A 15 -15.16 6.87 3.34
N ASN A 16 -16.03 6.37 2.46
CA ASN A 16 -17.38 5.90 2.79
C ASN A 16 -17.40 4.38 3.09
N ASN A 17 -16.22 3.77 3.26
CA ASN A 17 -16.03 2.34 3.46
C ASN A 17 -16.47 1.45 2.28
N SER A 18 -16.61 1.99 1.08
CA SER A 18 -16.91 1.24 -0.13
C SER A 18 -15.63 0.76 -0.81
N TRP A 19 -15.68 -0.45 -1.37
CA TRP A 19 -14.55 -1.05 -2.09
C TRP A 19 -14.67 -0.78 -3.59
N HIS A 20 -13.55 -0.38 -4.19
CA HIS A 20 -13.44 -0.06 -5.61
C HIS A 20 -12.36 -0.92 -6.26
N ASP A 21 -12.68 -1.55 -7.39
CA ASP A 21 -11.71 -2.33 -8.16
C ASP A 21 -10.67 -1.42 -8.84
N VAL A 22 -9.41 -1.81 -8.77
CA VAL A 22 -8.31 -1.13 -9.47
C VAL A 22 -8.00 -1.90 -10.74
N SER A 23 -7.98 -1.21 -11.89
CA SER A 23 -7.57 -1.83 -13.15
C SER A 23 -6.11 -2.27 -13.09
N CYS A 24 -5.84 -3.49 -13.55
CA CYS A 24 -4.51 -4.09 -13.68
C CYS A 24 -4.18 -4.34 -15.15
N ASP A 25 -4.52 -3.40 -16.04
CA ASP A 25 -4.24 -3.55 -17.47
C ASP A 25 -2.72 -3.63 -17.74
N PRO A 26 -2.27 -4.43 -18.73
CA PRO A 26 -0.87 -4.51 -19.09
C PRO A 26 -0.28 -3.12 -19.40
N GLY A 27 0.87 -2.82 -18.79
CA GLY A 27 1.53 -1.52 -18.92
C GLY A 27 1.10 -0.48 -17.89
N CYS A 28 0.07 -0.75 -17.08
CA CYS A 28 -0.31 0.12 -15.97
C CYS A 28 0.56 -0.12 -14.73
N LEU A 29 0.74 0.95 -13.96
CA LEU A 29 1.34 0.91 -12.63
C LEU A 29 0.30 1.38 -11.61
N ALA A 30 0.02 0.56 -10.61
CA ALA A 30 -0.77 0.98 -9.47
C ALA A 30 0.16 1.64 -8.45
N ILE A 31 -0.11 2.91 -8.12
CA ILE A 31 0.67 3.69 -7.17
C ILE A 31 -0.24 4.07 -6.01
N ASN A 32 0.19 3.73 -4.80
CA ASN A 32 -0.46 4.12 -3.57
C ASN A 32 0.47 4.99 -2.72
N THR A 33 -0.14 5.88 -1.96
CA THR A 33 0.43 6.59 -0.83
C THR A 33 0.58 5.63 0.35
N GLY A 34 1.63 5.81 1.14
CA GLY A 34 1.86 5.05 2.37
C GLY A 34 1.94 5.97 3.59
N ASP A 35 1.96 5.36 4.78
CA ASP A 35 1.83 6.06 6.06
C ASP A 35 2.88 7.17 6.26
N MET A 36 4.12 6.96 5.83
CA MET A 36 5.17 7.99 5.93
C MET A 36 4.87 9.23 5.08
N LEU A 37 4.25 9.07 3.91
CA LEU A 37 3.85 10.22 3.07
C LEU A 37 2.60 10.90 3.62
N GLN A 38 1.69 10.13 4.23
CA GLN A 38 0.56 10.70 4.96
C GLN A 38 1.05 11.57 6.12
N GLU A 39 1.99 11.08 6.92
CA GLU A 39 2.62 11.82 8.02
C GLU A 39 3.32 13.08 7.50
N ALA A 40 4.14 12.95 6.46
CA ALA A 40 4.89 14.08 5.89
C ALA A 40 4.02 15.15 5.23
N SER A 41 2.81 14.80 4.80
CA SER A 41 1.86 15.71 4.16
C SER A 41 0.77 16.21 5.11
N ALA A 42 0.90 15.94 6.42
CA ALA A 42 -0.11 16.27 7.42
C ALA A 42 -1.52 15.78 7.03
N GLY A 43 -1.60 14.60 6.43
CA GLY A 43 -2.86 13.98 5.99
C GLY A 43 -3.38 14.43 4.63
N TYR A 44 -2.70 15.32 3.90
CA TYR A 44 -3.14 15.74 2.56
C TYR A 44 -3.17 14.56 1.57
N PHE A 45 -2.20 13.64 1.69
CA PHE A 45 -2.18 12.39 0.91
C PHE A 45 -2.50 11.19 1.82
N PRO A 46 -3.76 10.71 1.85
CA PRO A 46 -4.16 9.65 2.77
C PRO A 46 -3.58 8.29 2.37
N SER A 47 -3.07 7.54 3.35
CA SER A 47 -2.69 6.14 3.21
C SER A 47 -3.95 5.28 3.15
N THR A 48 -4.30 4.81 1.95
CA THR A 48 -5.60 4.19 1.70
C THR A 48 -5.54 2.68 1.90
N THR A 49 -6.51 2.13 2.64
CA THR A 49 -6.64 0.67 2.82
C THR A 49 -6.91 0.00 1.47
N HIS A 50 -6.19 -1.08 1.20
CA HIS A 50 -6.34 -1.87 -0.03
C HIS A 50 -6.27 -3.36 0.29
N GLN A 51 -6.85 -4.19 -0.57
CA GLN A 51 -6.88 -5.64 -0.42
C GLN A 51 -6.78 -6.33 -1.78
N ILE A 52 -6.44 -7.63 -1.76
CA ILE A 52 -6.57 -8.51 -2.93
C ILE A 52 -7.71 -9.49 -2.66
N ILE A 53 -8.73 -9.50 -3.51
CA ILE A 53 -9.79 -10.50 -3.48
C ILE A 53 -9.53 -11.60 -4.51
N ASN A 54 -10.04 -12.80 -4.23
CA ASN A 54 -10.08 -13.87 -5.22
C ASN A 54 -11.20 -13.59 -6.24
N PRO A 55 -10.93 -13.58 -7.56
CA PRO A 55 -11.94 -13.37 -8.59
C PRO A 55 -13.02 -14.47 -8.53
N ARG A 56 -14.28 -14.10 -8.80
CA ARG A 56 -15.43 -15.02 -8.75
C ARG A 56 -15.47 -16.04 -9.89
N ASP A 57 -14.70 -15.85 -10.96
CA ASP A 57 -14.85 -16.58 -12.23
C ASP A 57 -14.25 -18.01 -12.26
N ASN A 58 -14.15 -18.70 -11.11
CA ASN A 58 -13.86 -20.15 -11.03
C ASN A 58 -12.65 -20.66 -11.83
N LYS A 59 -11.67 -19.80 -12.14
CA LYS A 59 -10.35 -20.22 -12.64
C LYS A 59 -9.49 -20.63 -11.45
N GLU A 60 -9.90 -21.71 -10.80
CA GLU A 60 -9.10 -22.33 -9.76
C GLU A 60 -7.75 -22.74 -10.37
N ASN A 61 -6.68 -22.55 -9.60
CA ASN A 61 -5.33 -23.00 -9.96
C ASN A 61 -4.59 -22.20 -11.07
N VAL A 62 -4.93 -20.92 -11.29
CA VAL A 62 -4.12 -20.01 -12.11
C VAL A 62 -3.09 -19.28 -11.24
N SER A 63 -1.81 -19.41 -11.57
CA SER A 63 -0.75 -18.67 -10.88
C SER A 63 -0.89 -17.16 -11.09
N ARG A 64 -0.72 -16.39 -10.01
CA ARG A 64 -0.70 -14.93 -10.01
C ARG A 64 0.65 -14.45 -9.54
N PHE A 65 1.31 -13.67 -10.37
CA PHE A 65 2.56 -13.00 -10.02
C PHE A 65 2.34 -11.50 -9.88
N SER A 66 3.02 -10.91 -8.90
CA SER A 66 3.07 -9.47 -8.67
C SER A 66 4.46 -9.08 -8.18
N MET A 67 4.89 -7.85 -8.49
CA MET A 67 6.19 -7.33 -8.10
C MET A 67 5.99 -5.97 -7.42
N PRO A 68 5.65 -5.94 -6.12
CA PRO A 68 5.53 -4.69 -5.39
C PRO A 68 6.92 -4.07 -5.17
N LEU A 69 7.01 -2.76 -5.39
CA LEU A 69 8.14 -1.93 -4.95
C LEU A 69 7.67 -1.01 -3.83
N PHE A 70 8.31 -1.16 -2.67
CA PHE A 70 8.11 -0.31 -1.50
C PHE A 70 9.22 0.74 -1.43
N LEU A 71 8.87 1.98 -1.78
CA LEU A 71 9.78 3.11 -1.70
C LEU A 71 9.80 3.65 -0.27
N HIS A 72 10.97 3.62 0.36
CA HIS A 72 11.18 4.17 1.69
C HIS A 72 12.06 5.42 1.61
N PRO A 73 11.73 6.51 2.32
CA PRO A 73 12.66 7.60 2.57
C PRO A 73 13.92 7.10 3.25
N ARG A 74 15.00 7.87 3.18
CA ARG A 74 16.18 7.59 4.03
C ARG A 74 15.78 7.75 5.50
N ASP A 75 16.34 6.91 6.35
CA ASP A 75 16.09 6.86 7.80
C ASP A 75 16.15 8.23 8.50
N SER A 76 17.08 9.10 8.08
CA SER A 76 17.29 10.43 8.66
C SER A 76 16.32 11.52 8.19
N ILE A 77 15.44 11.23 7.23
CA ILE A 77 14.48 12.23 6.74
C ILE A 77 13.46 12.52 7.83
N LYS A 78 13.32 13.80 8.18
CA LYS A 78 12.25 14.29 9.05
C LYS A 78 10.93 14.28 8.28
N LEU A 79 9.96 13.48 8.74
CA LEU A 79 8.62 13.41 8.16
C LEU A 79 7.76 14.53 8.73
N SER A 80 7.77 14.70 10.04
CA SER A 80 7.01 15.74 10.75
C SER A 80 7.81 16.28 11.93
N GLU A 81 7.23 17.20 12.72
CA GLU A 81 7.85 17.64 13.98
C GLU A 81 8.04 16.51 14.99
N LYS A 82 7.28 15.41 14.85
CA LYS A 82 7.30 14.28 15.78
C LYS A 82 8.23 13.16 15.34
N TYR A 83 8.46 12.98 14.04
CA TYR A 83 9.09 11.77 13.52
C TYR A 83 10.13 12.01 12.43
N THR A 84 11.24 11.28 12.52
CA THR A 84 12.02 10.83 11.37
C THR A 84 11.42 9.57 10.76
N ALA A 85 11.82 9.23 9.52
CA ALA A 85 11.39 8.01 8.85
C ALA A 85 11.76 6.75 9.66
N ARG A 86 12.93 6.74 10.29
CA ARG A 86 13.36 5.61 11.13
C ARG A 86 12.49 5.45 12.37
N GLU A 87 12.27 6.53 13.11
CA GLU A 87 11.45 6.50 14.32
C GLU A 87 10.01 6.06 14.01
N TYR A 88 9.45 6.57 12.91
CA TYR A 88 8.12 6.16 12.46
C TYR A 88 8.04 4.67 12.14
N LEU A 89 9.01 4.16 11.36
CA LEU A 89 9.08 2.74 11.02
C LEU A 89 9.17 1.87 12.27
N ASP A 90 10.04 2.25 13.21
CA ASP A 90 10.26 1.49 14.45
C ASP A 90 8.98 1.45 15.30
N GLU A 91 8.26 2.57 15.42
CA GLU A 91 6.97 2.62 16.12
C GLU A 91 5.93 1.71 15.43
N ARG A 92 5.80 1.79 14.10
CA ARG A 92 4.88 0.94 13.34
C ARG A 92 5.19 -0.55 13.51
N LEU A 93 6.46 -0.94 13.44
CA LEU A 93 6.89 -2.33 13.60
C LEU A 93 6.56 -2.88 14.99
N THR A 94 6.69 -2.05 16.03
CA THR A 94 6.30 -2.44 17.39
C THR A 94 4.79 -2.59 17.52
N GLU A 95 3.99 -1.68 16.96
CA GLU A 95 2.52 -1.79 17.01
C GLU A 95 1.97 -3.03 16.30
N ILE A 96 2.57 -3.43 15.18
CA ILE A 96 2.18 -4.65 14.45
C ILE A 96 2.85 -5.92 14.99
N GLY A 97 3.59 -5.82 16.10
CA GLY A 97 4.18 -6.96 16.81
C GLY A 97 5.37 -7.62 16.09
N LEU A 98 6.02 -6.93 15.15
CA LEU A 98 7.18 -7.43 14.41
C LEU A 98 8.52 -6.99 15.01
N LYS A 99 8.50 -6.09 16.00
CA LYS A 99 9.69 -5.62 16.72
C LYS A 99 9.41 -5.61 18.22
N GLY A 100 10.07 -6.52 18.94
CA GLY A 100 10.07 -6.62 20.41
C GLY A 100 11.42 -6.26 21.00
#